data_AF-A0A397S350-F1
#
_entry.id   AF-A0A397S350-F1
#
_cell.length_a   1.000
_cell.length_b   1.000
_cell.length_c   1.000
_cell.angle_alpha   90.00
_cell.angle_beta   90.00
_cell.angle_gamma   90.00
#
_symmetry.space_group_name_H-M   'P 1'
#
loop_
_entity.id
_entity.type
_entity.pdbx_description
1 polymer ?
#
loop_
_entity_poly.entity_id
_entity_poly.type
_entity_poly.pdbx_seq_one_letter_code
_entity_poly.pdbx_strand_id
1 'polypeptide(L)'
;MNDIRILVAIDFGTTYSGFAPGREGVPKAPTALLYDEGYEKVTSWGNLALEEEPDEVDDDSEERPRPVELFKLHISNLRKRDKPWLPPQLDYLRAIEDYLTQMRELIQKTLEKRWPTVKFPQQVDFVLTIPAEWVCDN
;
A
#
# COMPACT_ATOMS: atom_id res chain seq x y z
N MET A 1 -10.12 -23.15 19.15
CA MET A 1 -10.14 -22.00 18.24
C MET A 1 -9.61 -20.80 19.01
N ASN A 2 -8.74 -19.98 18.43
CA ASN A 2 -8.42 -18.68 19.02
C ASN A 2 -9.55 -17.74 18.61
N ASP A 3 -10.26 -17.15 19.57
CA ASP A 3 -11.31 -16.18 19.24
C ASP A 3 -10.70 -14.95 18.55
N ILE A 4 -11.35 -14.50 17.47
CA ILE A 4 -11.05 -13.22 16.82
C ILE A 4 -11.33 -12.12 17.85
N ARG A 5 -10.33 -11.28 18.10
CA ARG A 5 -10.41 -10.19 19.09
C ARG A 5 -10.50 -8.82 18.45
N ILE A 6 -9.92 -8.66 17.27
CA ILE A 6 -9.84 -7.38 16.58
C ILE A 6 -10.25 -7.57 15.12
N LEU A 7 -11.09 -6.66 14.65
CA LEU A 7 -11.38 -6.47 13.24
C LEU A 7 -10.71 -5.17 12.79
N VAL A 8 -9.94 -5.24 11.70
CA VAL A 8 -9.29 -4.06 11.11
C VAL A 8 -9.99 -3.72 9.80
N ALA A 9 -10.60 -2.55 9.74
CA ALA A 9 -11.12 -2.01 8.48
C ALA A 9 -9.97 -1.43 7.67
N ILE A 10 -9.87 -1.78 6.39
CA ILE A 10 -8.90 -1.28 5.42
C ILE A 10 -9.65 -0.57 4.31
N ASP A 11 -9.28 0.70 4.10
CA ASP A 11 -9.62 1.48 2.92
C ASP A 11 -8.40 1.49 2.00
N PHE A 12 -8.40 0.63 0.98
CA PHE A 12 -7.35 0.57 -0.04
C PHE A 12 -7.73 1.48 -1.21
N GLY A 13 -7.53 2.79 -1.09
CA GLY A 13 -7.89 3.74 -2.15
C GLY A 13 -6.84 3.81 -3.26
N THR A 14 -7.19 4.45 -4.38
CA THR A 14 -6.29 4.63 -5.53
C THR A 14 -5.15 5.60 -5.24
N THR A 15 -5.44 6.67 -4.49
CA THR A 15 -4.49 7.75 -4.17
C THR A 15 -4.03 7.68 -2.72
N TYR A 16 -4.94 7.37 -1.81
CA TYR A 16 -4.65 7.25 -0.39
C TYR A 16 -5.28 5.99 0.15
N SER A 17 -4.59 5.33 1.06
CA SER A 17 -5.10 4.19 1.81
C SER A 17 -5.01 4.43 3.31
N GLY A 18 -5.85 3.75 4.07
CA GLY A 18 -5.86 3.85 5.52
C GLY A 18 -6.44 2.60 6.16
N PHE A 19 -6.24 2.48 7.47
CA PHE A 19 -6.85 1.41 8.25
C PHE A 19 -7.30 1.92 9.62
N ALA A 20 -8.31 1.24 10.18
CA ALA A 20 -8.85 1.53 11.50
C ALA A 20 -8.93 0.23 12.31
N PRO A 21 -8.02 0.03 13.28
CA PRO A 21 -8.17 -1.04 14.24
C PRO A 21 -9.14 -0.56 15.33
N GLY A 22 -10.45 -0.73 15.12
CA GLY A 22 -11.49 -0.24 16.04
C GLY A 22 -12.06 1.15 15.68
N ARG A 23 -12.36 1.97 16.71
CA ARG A 23 -13.09 3.25 16.54
C ARG A 23 -12.24 4.44 16.11
N GLU A 24 -10.93 4.34 16.22
CA GLU A 24 -9.99 5.41 15.85
C GLU A 24 -9.15 4.96 14.66
N GLY A 25 -9.24 5.71 13.57
CA GLY A 25 -8.45 5.49 12.35
C GLY A 25 -7.02 5.99 12.51
N VAL A 26 -6.11 5.35 11.77
CA VAL A 26 -4.75 5.86 11.57
C VAL A 26 -4.77 6.88 10.41
N PRO A 27 -3.93 7.94 10.44
CA PRO A 27 -3.81 8.85 9.30
C PRO A 27 -3.59 8.09 7.99
N LYS A 28 -4.25 8.55 6.92
CA LYS A 28 -4.10 7.95 5.60
C LYS A 28 -2.68 8.16 5.07
N ALA A 29 -2.16 7.16 4.37
CA ALA A 29 -0.91 7.23 3.64
C ALA A 29 -1.20 7.23 2.13
N PRO A 30 -0.38 7.90 1.31
CA PRO A 30 -0.43 7.73 -0.14
C PRO A 30 -0.37 6.26 -0.55
N THR A 31 -1.10 5.90 -1.62
CA THR A 31 -1.01 4.58 -2.25
C THR A 31 0.15 4.58 -3.24
N ALA A 32 1.36 4.66 -2.70
CA ALA A 32 2.61 4.82 -3.43
C ALA A 32 3.69 3.88 -2.91
N LEU A 33 4.54 3.41 -3.81
CA LEU A 33 5.72 2.58 -3.53
C LEU A 33 6.93 3.16 -4.25
N LEU A 34 8.08 3.16 -3.56
CA LEU A 34 9.38 3.36 -4.17
C LEU A 34 10.13 2.03 -4.15
N TYR A 35 10.84 1.73 -5.23
CA TYR A 35 11.62 0.52 -5.37
C TYR A 35 13.10 0.84 -5.51
N ASP A 36 13.94 -0.19 -5.39
CA ASP A 36 15.30 -0.17 -5.91
C ASP A 36 15.32 -0.12 -7.45
N GLU A 37 16.49 0.11 -8.04
CA GLU A 37 16.68 0.23 -9.49
C GLU A 37 16.13 -0.96 -10.29
N GLY A 38 16.17 -2.16 -9.70
CA GLY A 38 15.70 -3.40 -10.31
C GLY A 38 14.20 -3.64 -10.19
N TYR A 39 13.46 -2.81 -9.45
CA TYR A 39 12.08 -3.08 -9.05
C TYR A 39 11.93 -4.45 -8.37
N GLU A 40 12.93 -4.86 -7.59
CA GLU A 40 12.99 -6.13 -6.87
C GLU A 40 12.47 -5.97 -5.43
N LYS A 41 12.79 -4.84 -4.79
CA LYS A 41 12.44 -4.59 -3.39
C LYS A 41 11.89 -3.19 -3.19
N VAL A 42 10.84 -3.10 -2.38
CA VAL A 42 10.31 -1.81 -1.88
C VAL A 42 11.34 -1.17 -0.95
N THR A 43 11.78 0.04 -1.28
CA THR A 43 12.69 0.86 -0.47
C THR A 43 11.93 1.79 0.46
N SER A 44 10.81 2.36 0.01
CA SER A 44 9.90 3.15 0.82
C SER A 44 8.45 3.07 0.31
N TRP A 45 7.49 3.47 1.15
CA TRP A 45 6.06 3.41 0.82
C TRP A 45 5.31 4.57 1.49
N GLY A 46 4.11 4.88 1.00
CA GLY A 46 3.28 5.92 1.60
C GLY A 46 3.91 7.30 1.45
N ASN A 47 3.95 8.08 2.54
CA ASN A 47 4.54 9.42 2.50
C ASN A 47 6.04 9.37 2.16
N LEU A 48 6.77 8.39 2.70
CA LEU A 48 8.21 8.23 2.46
C LEU A 48 8.55 7.86 1.01
N ALA A 49 7.58 7.37 0.23
CA ALA A 49 7.77 7.15 -1.21
C ALA A 49 7.65 8.44 -2.02
N LEU A 50 7.01 9.47 -1.48
CA LEU A 50 6.79 10.76 -2.15
C LEU A 50 7.60 11.90 -1.53
N GLU A 51 8.32 11.66 -0.44
CA GLU A 51 9.20 12.63 0.16
C GLU A 51 10.38 12.89 -0.79
N GLU A 52 10.50 14.12 -1.28
CA GLU A 52 11.68 14.59 -1.98
C GLU A 52 12.80 14.76 -0.94
N GLU A 53 13.88 14.02 -1.06
CA GLU A 53 15.07 14.28 -0.24
C GLU A 53 15.59 15.69 -0.58
N PRO A 54 15.95 16.52 0.43
CA PRO A 54 16.47 17.86 0.19
C PRO A 54 17.75 17.76 -0.65
N ASP A 55 17.79 18.52 -1.74
CA ASP A 55 18.85 18.51 -2.75
C ASP A 55 20.25 18.62 -2.13
N GLU A 56 20.95 17.49 -1.96
CA GLU A 56 22.40 17.50 -1.83
C GLU A 56 23.00 17.76 -3.22
N VAL A 57 23.23 19.04 -3.51
CA VAL A 57 24.10 19.62 -4.56
C VAL A 57 24.67 18.67 -5.64
N ASP A 58 24.16 18.86 -6.86
CA ASP A 58 24.81 18.73 -8.17
C ASP A 58 25.69 17.48 -8.44
N ASP A 59 25.06 16.41 -8.97
CA ASP A 59 25.63 15.68 -10.12
C ASP A 59 24.49 15.27 -11.08
N ASP A 60 24.61 15.68 -12.33
CA ASP A 60 23.55 15.76 -13.36
C ASP A 60 23.25 14.39 -14.01
N SER A 61 23.38 13.27 -13.29
CA SER A 61 23.43 11.93 -13.90
C SER A 61 22.62 10.79 -13.28
N GLU A 62 21.98 10.95 -12.12
CA GLU A 62 21.08 9.90 -11.60
C GLU A 62 19.63 10.39 -11.56
N GLU A 63 18.83 9.94 -12.55
CA GLU A 63 17.38 10.14 -12.53
C GLU A 63 16.83 9.58 -11.23
N ARG A 64 16.26 10.46 -10.39
CA ARG A 64 15.65 10.06 -9.12
C ARG A 64 14.67 8.91 -9.35
N PRO A 65 14.69 7.86 -8.49
CA PRO A 65 13.76 6.75 -8.63
C PRO A 65 12.33 7.26 -8.63
N ARG A 66 11.57 6.91 -9.68
CA ARG A 66 10.19 7.38 -9.82
C ARG A 66 9.26 6.52 -8.94
N PRO A 67 8.45 7.13 -8.07
CA PRO A 67 7.45 6.40 -7.29
C PRO A 67 6.41 5.74 -8.20
N VAL A 68 6.00 4.52 -7.83
CA VAL A 68 4.92 3.77 -8.46
C VAL A 68 3.62 4.11 -7.73
N GLU A 69 2.75 4.86 -8.41
CA GLU A 69 1.48 5.35 -7.90
C GLU A 69 0.30 4.86 -8.75
N LEU A 70 -0.92 4.97 -8.22
CA LEU A 70 -2.17 4.68 -8.93
C LEU A 70 -2.26 3.25 -9.50
N PHE A 71 -1.37 2.34 -9.11
CA PHE A 71 -1.29 0.97 -9.63
C PHE A 71 -2.60 0.19 -9.44
N LYS A 72 -3.41 0.53 -8.44
CA LYS A 72 -4.78 -0.02 -8.26
C LYS A 72 -5.69 0.20 -9.49
N LEU A 73 -5.49 1.27 -10.26
CA LEU A 73 -6.28 1.53 -11.48
C LEU A 73 -6.05 0.50 -12.58
N HIS A 74 -4.97 -0.30 -12.51
CA HIS A 74 -4.76 -1.40 -13.46
C HIS A 74 -5.79 -2.53 -13.31
N ILE A 75 -6.44 -2.64 -12.14
CA ILE A 75 -7.57 -3.56 -11.87
C ILE A 75 -8.83 -3.11 -12.62
N SER A 76 -8.97 -1.80 -12.86
CA SER A 76 -10.15 -1.24 -13.51
C SER A 76 -10.14 -1.50 -15.02
N ASN A 77 -11.31 -1.51 -15.65
CA ASN A 77 -11.48 -1.72 -17.10
C ASN A 77 -11.12 -0.46 -17.92
N LEU A 78 -9.96 0.14 -17.63
CA LEU A 78 -9.41 1.26 -18.36
C LEU A 78 -8.77 0.79 -19.66
N ARG A 79 -8.84 1.63 -20.71
CA ARG A 79 -8.10 1.37 -21.95
C ARG A 79 -6.61 1.39 -21.64
N LYS A 80 -5.81 0.58 -22.35
CA LYS A 80 -4.36 0.48 -22.14
C LYS A 80 -3.63 1.83 -22.10
N ARG A 81 -4.04 2.77 -22.95
CA ARG A 81 -3.46 4.14 -23.02
C ARG A 81 -3.82 5.04 -21.83
N ASP A 82 -4.90 4.71 -21.12
CA ASP A 82 -5.42 5.47 -19.97
C ASP A 82 -4.94 4.86 -18.64
N LYS A 83 -4.21 3.73 -18.68
CA LYS A 83 -3.62 3.10 -17.50
C LYS A 83 -2.40 3.91 -17.03
N PRO A 84 -2.23 4.09 -15.71
CA PRO A 84 -1.09 4.84 -15.18
C PRO A 84 0.22 4.12 -15.51
N TRP A 85 1.31 4.90 -15.51
CA TRP A 85 2.65 4.37 -15.75
C TRP A 85 2.98 3.26 -14.76
N LEU A 86 3.63 2.22 -15.27
CA LEU A 86 4.17 1.10 -14.49
C LEU A 86 5.48 0.66 -15.16
N PRO A 87 6.54 0.38 -14.38
CA PRO A 87 7.79 -0.17 -14.91
C PRO A 87 7.55 -1.46 -15.70
N PRO A 88 8.21 -1.69 -16.85
CA PRO A 88 8.01 -2.90 -17.65
C PRO A 88 8.27 -4.22 -16.91
N GLN A 89 9.10 -4.19 -15.87
CA GLN A 89 9.50 -5.34 -15.05
C GLN A 89 8.53 -5.59 -13.88
N LEU A 90 7.59 -4.66 -13.62
CA LEU A 90 6.71 -4.71 -12.46
C LEU A 90 5.26 -4.98 -12.91
N ASP A 91 4.67 -6.04 -12.37
CA ASP A 91 3.24 -6.33 -12.51
C ASP A 91 2.43 -5.50 -11.49
N TYR A 92 1.25 -5.03 -11.87
CA TYR A 92 0.39 -4.27 -10.95
C TYR A 92 -0.12 -5.14 -9.79
N LEU A 93 -0.31 -6.45 -9.99
CA LEU A 93 -0.64 -7.39 -8.92
C LEU A 93 0.48 -7.47 -7.89
N ARG A 94 1.73 -7.46 -8.35
CA ARG A 94 2.90 -7.41 -7.47
C ARG A 94 2.97 -6.10 -6.71
N ALA A 95 2.74 -4.96 -7.36
CA ALA A 95 2.67 -3.67 -6.67
C ALA A 95 1.56 -3.63 -5.59
N ILE A 96 0.40 -4.26 -5.86
CA ILE A 96 -0.68 -4.38 -4.85
C ILE A 96 -0.24 -5.26 -3.68
N GLU A 97 0.35 -6.43 -3.96
CA GLU A 97 0.85 -7.34 -2.93
C GLU A 97 1.92 -6.69 -2.06
N ASP A 98 2.88 -6.01 -2.68
CA ASP A 98 3.95 -5.29 -2.01
C ASP A 98 3.38 -4.19 -1.09
N TYR A 99 2.42 -3.39 -1.60
CA TYR A 99 1.79 -2.33 -0.82
C TYR A 99 1.00 -2.87 0.39
N LEU A 100 0.19 -3.90 0.18
CA LEU A 100 -0.59 -4.52 1.26
C LEU A 100 0.33 -5.22 2.28
N THR A 101 1.50 -5.70 1.86
CA THR A 101 2.53 -6.24 2.76
C THR A 101 3.11 -5.15 3.66
N GLN A 102 3.48 -3.99 3.10
CA GLN A 102 3.95 -2.85 3.90
C GLN A 102 2.87 -2.37 4.89
N MET A 103 1.61 -2.30 4.44
CA MET A 103 0.49 -1.96 5.29
C MET A 103 0.27 -2.98 6.41
N ARG A 104 0.37 -4.28 6.11
CA ARG A 104 0.26 -5.35 7.11
C ARG A 104 1.28 -5.20 8.22
N GLU A 105 2.53 -4.88 7.89
CA GLU A 105 3.58 -4.64 8.88
C GLU A 105 3.26 -3.43 9.78
N LEU A 106 2.74 -2.35 9.21
CA LEU A 106 2.31 -1.19 10.00
C LEU A 106 1.12 -1.51 10.90
N ILE A 107 0.15 -2.28 10.40
CA ILE A 107 -0.98 -2.76 11.20
C ILE A 107 -0.48 -3.60 12.36
N GLN A 108 0.41 -4.56 12.12
CA GLN A 108 0.99 -5.40 13.16
C GLN A 108 1.66 -4.56 14.25
N LYS A 109 2.56 -3.65 13.88
CA LYS A 109 3.23 -2.72 14.82
C LYS A 109 2.23 -1.88 15.62
N THR A 110 1.17 -1.41 14.96
CA THR A 110 0.11 -0.60 15.59
C THR A 110 -0.68 -1.42 16.61
N LEU A 111 -1.05 -2.66 16.27
CA LEU A 111 -1.77 -3.56 17.16
C LEU A 111 -0.93 -4.01 18.34
N GLU A 112 0.34 -4.35 18.13
CA GLU A 112 1.28 -4.72 19.20
C GLU A 112 1.46 -3.57 20.20
N LYS A 113 1.54 -2.33 19.72
CA LYS A 113 1.64 -1.14 20.58
C LYS A 113 0.35 -0.87 21.36
N ARG A 114 -0.83 -1.03 20.72
CA ARG A 114 -2.13 -0.67 21.32
C ARG A 114 -2.71 -1.78 22.20
N TRP A 115 -2.54 -3.04 21.81
CA TRP A 115 -3.01 -4.24 22.51
C TRP A 115 -1.96 -5.35 22.50
N PRO A 116 -0.95 -5.28 23.40
CA PRO A 116 0.16 -6.23 23.44
C PRO A 116 -0.23 -7.71 23.65
N THR A 117 -1.46 -7.97 24.10
CA THR A 117 -1.96 -9.33 24.37
C THR A 117 -2.66 -9.97 23.17
N VAL A 118 -2.88 -9.22 22.08
CA VAL A 118 -3.48 -9.72 20.84
C VAL A 118 -2.42 -10.48 20.03
N LYS A 119 -2.71 -11.72 19.65
CA LYS A 119 -1.82 -12.53 18.80
C LYS A 119 -2.11 -12.27 17.32
N PHE A 120 -1.18 -11.63 16.62
CA PHE A 120 -1.24 -11.42 15.19
C PHE A 120 -0.54 -12.57 14.42
N PRO A 121 -1.12 -13.10 13.33
CA PRO A 121 -2.42 -12.76 12.75
C PRO A 121 -3.61 -13.55 13.33
N GLN A 122 -3.40 -14.49 14.27
CA GLN A 122 -4.42 -15.49 14.62
C GLN A 122 -5.69 -14.93 15.28
N GLN A 123 -5.66 -13.72 15.82
CA GLN A 123 -6.80 -13.08 16.50
C GLN A 123 -7.26 -11.80 15.79
N VAL A 124 -6.85 -11.61 14.55
CA VAL A 124 -7.07 -10.38 13.80
C VAL A 124 -7.61 -10.73 12.42
N ASP A 125 -8.80 -10.23 12.12
CA ASP A 125 -9.39 -10.31 10.79
C ASP A 125 -9.43 -8.94 10.12
N PHE A 126 -9.54 -8.96 8.80
CA PHE A 126 -9.54 -7.76 7.96
C PHE A 126 -10.86 -7.61 7.20
N VAL A 127 -11.35 -6.38 7.12
CA VAL A 127 -12.44 -6.00 6.22
C VAL A 127 -11.90 -5.00 5.23
N LEU A 128 -11.90 -5.37 3.95
CA LEU A 128 -11.43 -4.51 2.87
C LEU A 128 -12.63 -3.84 2.18
N THR A 129 -12.61 -2.52 2.08
CA THR A 129 -13.59 -1.80 1.26
C THR A 129 -13.18 -1.85 -0.22
N ILE A 130 -14.12 -2.22 -1.08
CA ILE A 130 -13.94 -2.20 -2.53
C ILE A 130 -14.88 -1.16 -3.17
N PRO A 131 -14.49 -0.57 -4.31
CA PRO A 131 -15.39 0.33 -5.05
C PRO A 131 -16.65 -0.40 -5.53
N ALA A 132 -17.78 0.31 -5.60
CA ALA A 132 -19.07 -0.28 -5.97
C ALA A 132 -19.13 -0.69 -7.45
N GLU A 133 -18.30 -0.06 -8.28
CA GLU A 133 -18.14 -0.33 -9.70
C GLU A 133 -17.36 -1.61 -10.02
N TRP A 134 -16.76 -2.26 -9.02
CA TRP A 134 -16.10 -3.55 -9.21
C TRP A 134 -17.15 -4.64 -9.37
N VAL A 135 -17.32 -5.08 -10.62
CA VAL A 135 -18.10 -6.27 -10.96
C VAL A 135 -17.29 -7.53 -10.70
N CYS A 136 -17.93 -8.58 -10.22
CA CYS A 136 -17.32 -9.91 -10.21
C CYS A 136 -17.14 -10.37 -11.66
N ASP A 137 -15.92 -10.77 -12.04
CA ASP A 137 -15.73 -11.50 -13.28
C ASP A 137 -16.48 -12.85 -13.15
N ASN A 138 -17.42 -13.10 -14.06
CA ASN A 138 -18.19 -14.35 -14.15
C ASN A 138 -17.38 -15.47 -14.80
#